data_AF-B0KJR8-F1
#
_entry.id   AF-B0KJR8-F1
#
_cell.length_a   1.000
_cell.length_b   1.000
_cell.length_c   1.000
_cell.angle_alpha   90.00
_cell.angle_beta   90.00
_cell.angle_gamma   90.00
#
_symmetry.space_group_name_H-M   'P 1'
#
loop_
_entity.id
_entity.type
_entity.pdbx_description
1 polymer ?
#
loop_
_entity_poly.entity_id
_entity_poly.type
_entity_poly.pdbx_seq_one_letter_code
_entity_poly.pdbx_strand_id
1 'polypeptide(L)'
;MLEKAVQLIRNESKRPWSEVNSWALALIGGPSFVIGSYYAAGAVKVTPDLMHATEQVGFTALGITAYCVTGLMAVAGWHFLRIAQRCSELLYERHYR
;
A
#
# COMPACT_ATOMS: atom_id res chain seq x y z
N MET A 1 -27.48 -3.39 -19.24
CA MET A 1 -26.20 -4.04 -18.87
C MET A 1 -25.48 -3.35 -17.71
N LEU A 2 -25.51 -2.02 -17.61
CA LEU A 2 -24.88 -1.26 -16.53
C LEU A 2 -25.39 -1.63 -15.12
N GLU A 3 -26.70 -1.83 -14.95
CA GLU A 3 -27.27 -2.20 -13.65
C GLU A 3 -26.80 -3.57 -13.13
N LYS A 4 -26.56 -4.54 -14.00
CA LYS A 4 -26.03 -5.86 -13.60
C LYS A 4 -24.58 -5.76 -13.13
N ALA A 5 -23.78 -4.89 -13.75
CA ALA A 5 -22.40 -4.61 -13.31
C ALA A 5 -22.37 -3.88 -11.95
N VAL A 6 -23.26 -2.89 -11.76
CA VAL A 6 -23.44 -2.19 -10.49
C VAL A 6 -23.89 -3.14 -9.37
N GLN A 7 -24.79 -4.08 -9.68
CA GLN A 7 -25.21 -5.08 -8.71
C GLN A 7 -24.14 -6.12 -8.40
N LEU A 8 -23.28 -6.49 -9.35
CA LEU A 8 -22.11 -7.36 -9.10
C LEU A 8 -21.10 -6.69 -8.16
N ILE A 9 -20.82 -5.40 -8.35
CA ILE A 9 -19.95 -4.62 -7.45
C ILE A 9 -20.60 -4.43 -6.06
N ARG A 10 -21.92 -4.24 -6.02
CA ARG A 10 -22.68 -4.09 -4.76
C ARG A 10 -22.86 -5.41 -4.01
N ASN A 11 -22.84 -6.55 -4.72
CA ASN A 11 -23.02 -7.89 -4.19
C ASN A 11 -21.70 -8.66 -4.03
N GLU A 12 -20.55 -8.01 -4.20
CA GLU A 12 -19.37 -8.40 -3.43
C GLU A 12 -19.70 -8.17 -1.95
N SER A 13 -20.41 -9.14 -1.37
CA SER A 13 -20.33 -9.41 0.05
C SER A 13 -18.84 -9.54 0.33
N LYS A 14 -18.24 -8.44 0.80
CA LYS A 14 -16.86 -8.39 1.23
C LYS A 14 -16.79 -9.32 2.42
N ARG A 15 -16.56 -10.61 2.16
CA ARG A 15 -16.37 -11.59 3.23
C ARG A 15 -15.36 -10.97 4.18
N PRO A 16 -15.71 -10.82 5.47
CA PRO A 16 -14.85 -10.12 6.39
C PRO A 16 -13.52 -10.88 6.43
N TRP A 17 -12.40 -10.15 6.50
CA TRP A 17 -11.06 -10.75 6.52
C TRP A 17 -10.89 -11.76 7.68
N SER A 18 -11.77 -11.69 8.68
CA SER A 18 -11.92 -12.66 9.77
C SER A 18 -12.39 -14.06 9.33
N GLU A 19 -12.92 -14.23 8.12
CA GLU A 19 -13.31 -15.54 7.57
C GLU A 19 -12.19 -16.18 6.72
N VAL A 20 -11.15 -15.41 6.37
CA VAL A 20 -10.03 -15.90 5.56
C VAL A 20 -9.12 -16.81 6.39
N ASN A 21 -8.69 -17.95 5.86
CA ASN A 21 -7.79 -18.88 6.57
C ASN A 21 -6.48 -18.19 7.02
N SER A 22 -5.97 -18.53 8.20
CA SER A 22 -4.72 -18.00 8.76
C SER A 22 -3.52 -18.17 7.80
N TRP A 23 -3.44 -19.30 7.10
CA TRP A 23 -2.38 -19.50 6.10
C TRP A 23 -2.50 -18.54 4.91
N ALA A 24 -3.72 -18.26 4.45
CA ALA A 24 -3.96 -17.30 3.38
C ALA A 24 -3.66 -15.86 3.83
N LEU A 25 -3.99 -15.50 5.08
CA LEU A 25 -3.61 -14.21 5.67
C LEU A 25 -2.09 -14.03 5.75
N ALA A 26 -1.34 -15.07 6.10
CA ALA A 26 0.13 -15.03 6.11
C ALA A 26 0.71 -14.85 4.69
N LEU A 27 0.17 -15.58 3.70
CA LEU A 27 0.58 -15.46 2.30
C LEU A 27 0.20 -14.13 1.65
N ILE A 28 -0.81 -13.41 2.16
CA ILE A 28 -1.16 -12.07 1.68
C ILE A 28 -0.34 -11.02 2.43
N GLY A 29 -0.28 -11.13 3.76
CA GLY A 29 0.37 -10.17 4.64
C GLY A 29 1.89 -10.13 4.47
N GLY A 30 2.55 -11.29 4.31
CA GLY A 30 4.00 -11.38 4.13
C GLY A 30 4.52 -10.65 2.89
N PRO A 31 4.04 -10.98 1.68
CA PRO A 31 4.41 -10.27 0.47
C PRO A 31 4.01 -8.79 0.51
N SER A 32 2.84 -8.47 1.08
CA SER A 32 2.42 -7.06 1.25
C SER A 32 3.38 -6.30 2.16
N PHE A 33 3.90 -6.92 3.22
CA PHE A 33 4.91 -6.31 4.08
C PHE A 33 6.22 -6.03 3.32
N VAL A 34 6.69 -7.00 2.52
CA VAL A 34 7.92 -6.86 1.73
C VAL A 34 7.78 -5.75 0.69
N ILE A 35 6.71 -5.79 -0.10
CA ILE A 35 6.43 -4.80 -1.15
C ILE A 35 6.23 -3.41 -0.52
N GLY A 36 5.44 -3.33 0.55
CA GLY A 36 5.16 -2.09 1.26
C GLY A 36 6.42 -1.45 1.83
N SER A 37 7.27 -2.25 2.47
CA SER A 37 8.55 -1.80 3.02
C SER A 37 9.53 -1.38 1.93
N TYR A 38 9.56 -2.08 0.79
CA TYR A 38 10.41 -1.71 -0.35
C TYR A 38 10.04 -0.34 -0.92
N TYR A 39 8.75 -0.10 -1.18
CA TYR A 39 8.28 1.18 -1.69
C TYR A 39 8.49 2.32 -0.69
N ALA A 40 8.20 2.09 0.60
CA ALA A 40 8.44 3.07 1.66
C ALA A 40 9.93 3.42 1.78
N ALA A 41 10.81 2.42 1.77
CA ALA A 41 12.26 2.64 1.82
C ALA A 41 12.78 3.37 0.57
N GLY A 42 12.25 3.04 -0.61
CA GLY A 42 12.55 3.75 -1.85
C GLY A 42 12.17 5.23 -1.76
N ALA A 43 10.96 5.53 -1.28
CA ALA A 43 10.50 6.90 -1.10
C ALA A 43 11.41 7.67 -0.11
N VAL A 44 11.76 7.08 1.03
CA VAL A 44 12.64 7.69 2.04
C VAL A 44 14.04 7.98 1.47
N LYS A 45 14.58 7.09 0.63
CA LYS A 45 15.90 7.29 0.01
C LYS A 45 15.90 8.40 -1.04
N VAL A 46 14.84 8.48 -1.86
CA VAL A 46 14.79 9.41 -3.00
C VAL A 46 14.36 10.81 -2.58
N THR A 47 13.52 10.95 -1.56
CA THR A 47 13.01 12.25 -1.07
C THR A 47 14.11 13.29 -0.75
N PRO A 48 15.19 12.98 -0.01
CA PRO A 48 16.21 13.97 0.30
C PRO A 48 16.98 14.45 -0.94
N ASP A 49 17.35 13.55 -1.85
CA ASP A 49 18.00 13.92 -3.11
C ASP A 49 17.10 14.83 -3.96
N LEU A 50 15.79 14.53 -3.99
CA LEU A 50 14.82 15.34 -4.69
C LEU A 50 14.68 16.75 -4.09
N MET A 51 14.71 16.84 -2.76
CA MET A 51 14.64 18.10 -2.04
C MET A 51 15.87 18.96 -2.31
N HIS A 52 17.07 18.38 -2.25
CA HIS A 52 18.31 19.08 -2.60
C HIS A 52 18.35 19.54 -4.06
N ALA A 53 17.90 18.70 -5.00
CA ALA A 53 17.83 19.09 -6.41
C ALA A 53 16.84 20.26 -6.63
N THR A 54 15.74 20.27 -5.90
CA THR A 54 14.71 21.32 -6.00
C THR A 54 15.18 22.64 -5.38
N GLU A 55 15.98 22.60 -4.32
CA GLU A 55 16.61 23.79 -3.74
C GLU A 55 17.62 24.44 -4.68
N GLN A 56 18.34 23.65 -5.48
CA GLN A 56 19.36 24.16 -6.40
C GLN A 56 18.80 24.72 -7.70
N VAL A 57 17.80 24.05 -8.29
CA VAL A 57 17.30 24.35 -9.64
C VAL A 57 15.90 24.98 -9.62
N GLY A 58 15.26 25.03 -8.44
CA GLY A 58 13.87 25.45 -8.27
C GLY A 58 12.87 24.37 -8.70
N PHE A 59 11.58 24.67 -8.53
CA PHE A 59 10.49 23.78 -8.93
C PHE A 59 10.33 23.75 -10.45
N THR A 60 11.04 22.83 -11.10
CA THR A 60 10.90 22.56 -12.53
C THR A 60 9.73 21.59 -12.79
N ALA A 61 9.18 21.58 -14.01
CA ALA A 61 8.14 20.62 -14.41
C ALA A 61 8.59 19.16 -14.21
N LEU A 62 9.88 18.88 -14.41
CA LEU A 62 10.48 17.57 -14.17
C LEU A 62 10.55 17.25 -12.67
N GLY A 63 10.88 18.23 -11.83
CA GLY A 63 10.82 18.11 -10.37
C GLY A 63 9.42 17.79 -9.85
N ILE A 64 8.39 18.47 -10.34
CA ILE A 64 6.97 18.17 -9.99
C ILE A 64 6.64 16.71 -10.32
N THR A 65 7.03 16.24 -11.50
CA THR A 65 6.78 14.87 -11.93
C THR A 65 7.49 13.87 -11.02
N ALA A 66 8.73 14.15 -10.64
CA ALA A 66 9.48 13.30 -9.72
C ALA A 66 8.83 13.27 -8.32
N TYR A 67 8.35 14.40 -7.79
CA TYR A 67 7.61 14.45 -6.53
C TYR A 67 6.32 13.63 -6.59
N CYS A 68 5.58 13.71 -7.70
CA CYS A 68 4.37 12.90 -7.90
C CYS A 68 4.70 11.39 -7.90
N VAL A 69 5.77 10.98 -8.58
CA VAL A 69 6.21 9.57 -8.60
C VAL A 69 6.65 9.10 -7.21
N THR A 70 7.45 9.89 -6.50
CA THR A 70 7.89 9.56 -5.14
C THR A 70 6.70 9.52 -4.17
N GLY A 71 5.75 10.44 -4.30
CA GLY A 71 4.50 10.45 -3.54
C GLY A 71 3.65 9.21 -3.80
N LEU A 72 3.50 8.81 -5.07
CA LEU A 72 2.80 7.57 -5.44
C LEU A 72 3.49 6.34 -4.86
N MET A 73 4.82 6.28 -4.86
CA MET A 73 5.57 5.20 -4.19
C MET A 73 5.28 5.17 -2.69
N ALA A 74 5.30 6.33 -2.02
CA ALA A 74 5.00 6.42 -0.59
C ALA A 74 3.57 5.94 -0.27
N VAL A 75 2.59 6.37 -1.07
CA VAL A 75 1.17 5.95 -0.92
C VAL A 75 1.00 4.45 -1.18
N ALA A 76 1.65 3.91 -2.22
CA ALA A 76 1.63 2.48 -2.51
C ALA A 76 2.25 1.68 -1.36
N GLY A 77 3.43 2.10 -0.89
CA GLY A 77 4.11 1.51 0.25
C GLY A 77 3.24 1.48 1.51
N TRP A 78 2.62 2.63 1.82
CA TRP A 78 1.69 2.77 2.94
C TRP A 78 0.49 1.83 2.81
N HIS A 79 -0.13 1.75 1.64
CA HIS A 79 -1.27 0.87 1.41
C HIS A 79 -0.93 -0.60 1.67
N PHE A 80 0.19 -1.09 1.13
CA PHE A 80 0.62 -2.46 1.35
C PHE A 80 1.01 -2.74 2.81
N LEU A 81 1.64 -1.79 3.50
CA LEU A 81 1.94 -1.90 4.93
C LEU A 81 0.67 -1.96 5.77
N ARG A 82 -0.39 -1.22 5.41
CA ARG A 82 -1.69 -1.28 6.11
C ARG A 82 -2.37 -2.64 5.91
N ILE A 83 -2.28 -3.23 4.73
CA ILE A 83 -2.75 -4.60 4.49
C ILE A 83 -1.98 -5.59 5.38
N ALA A 84 -0.65 -5.50 5.40
CA ALA A 84 0.19 -6.34 6.23
C ALA A 84 -0.15 -6.20 7.72
N GLN A 85 -0.35 -4.98 8.20
CA GLN A 85 -0.73 -4.68 9.58
C GLN A 85 -2.09 -5.31 9.95
N ARG A 86 -3.08 -5.24 9.05
CA ARG A 86 -4.37 -5.90 9.29
C ARG A 86 -4.28 -7.42 9.29
N CYS A 87 -3.46 -8.00 8.41
CA CYS A 87 -3.24 -9.44 8.40
C CYS A 87 -2.55 -9.91 9.69
N SER A 88 -1.55 -9.17 10.17
CA SER A 88 -0.84 -9.53 11.40
C SER A 88 -1.72 -9.38 12.64
N GLU A 89 -2.58 -8.36 12.69
CA GLU A 89 -3.54 -8.16 13.78
C GLU A 89 -4.54 -9.34 13.87
N LEU A 90 -5.11 -9.75 12.74
CA LEU A 90 -6.03 -10.90 12.69
C LEU A 90 -5.34 -12.23 13.02
N LEU A 91 -4.08 -12.41 12.60
CA LEU A 91 -3.29 -13.58 12.96
C LEU A 91 -2.97 -13.60 14.46
N TYR A 92 -2.64 -12.43 15.02
CA TYR A 92 -2.35 -12.28 16.44
C TYR A 92 -3.59 -12.61 17.29
N GLU A 93 -4.76 -12.07 16.93
CA GLU A 93 -6.02 -12.35 17.60
C GLU A 93 -6.43 -13.83 17.55
N ARG A 94 -5.99 -14.60 16.54
CA ARG A 94 -6.32 -16.04 16.43
C ARG A 94 -5.35 -16.96 17.14
N HIS A 95 -4.07 -16.60 17.23
CA HIS A 95 -3.03 -17.47 17.79
C HIS A 95 -2.70 -17.17 19.26
N TYR A 96 -2.92 -15.93 19.71
CA TYR A 96 -2.42 -15.47 21.01
C TYR A 96 -3.49 -14.86 21.93
N ARG A 97 -4.73 -14.71 21.44
CA ARG A 97 -5.88 -14.23 22.23
C ARG A 97 -6.96 -15.31 22.24
#